data_AF-A0A7V9VET6-F1
#
_entry.id   AF-A0A7V9VET6-F1
#
_cell.length_a   1.000
_cell.length_b   1.000
_cell.length_c   1.000
_cell.angle_alpha   90.00
_cell.angle_beta   90.00
_cell.angle_gamma   90.00
#
_symmetry.space_group_name_H-M   'P 1'
#
loop_
_entity.id
_entity.type
_entity.pdbx_description
1 polymer ?
#
loop_
_entity_poly.entity_id
_entity_poly.type
_entity_poly.pdbx_seq_one_letter_code
_entity_poly.pdbx_strand_id
1 'polypeptide(L)' 'RPGYIPHQSAYPAGGYEVDEAHRYYGYPACFAPEAGEAIVATALDLLADVTARAATAATA' A
#
# COMPACT_ATOMS: atom_id res chain seq x y z
N ARG A 1 -6.43 -6.38 -11.62
CA ARG A 1 -5.88 -6.20 -10.24
C ARG A 1 -4.41 -5.82 -10.41
N PRO A 2 -3.88 -4.82 -9.70
CA PRO A 2 -2.63 -4.15 -10.09
C PRO A 2 -1.31 -4.86 -9.75
N GLY A 3 -1.38 -6.13 -9.33
CA GLY A 3 -0.20 -6.90 -8.94
C GLY A 3 0.23 -6.70 -7.49
N TYR A 4 1.50 -7.01 -7.21
CA TYR A 4 2.11 -6.88 -5.88
C TYR A 4 2.55 -5.44 -5.61
N ILE A 5 2.66 -5.11 -4.32
CA ILE A 5 3.26 -3.85 -3.85
C ILE A 5 4.54 -4.24 -3.10
N PRO A 6 5.71 -4.09 -3.74
CA PRO A 6 6.97 -4.41 -3.09
C PRO A 6 7.26 -3.45 -1.95
N HIS A 7 7.91 -3.93 -0.89
CA HIS A 7 8.50 -3.06 0.12
C HIS A 7 9.63 -2.22 -0.49
N GLN A 8 9.82 -0.98 -0.05
CA GLN A 8 10.83 -0.07 -0.61
C GLN A 8 12.24 -0.69 -0.65
N SER A 9 12.61 -1.47 0.36
CA SER A 9 13.93 -2.12 0.43
C SER A 9 14.18 -3.20 -0.62
N ALA A 10 13.15 -3.66 -1.35
CA ALA A 10 13.28 -4.66 -2.40
C ALA A 10 13.80 -4.06 -3.72
N TYR A 11 13.54 -2.77 -3.98
CA TYR A 11 13.87 -2.13 -5.25
C TYR A 11 15.37 -2.17 -5.61
N PRO A 12 16.33 -1.96 -4.68
CA PRO A 12 17.75 -2.09 -5.00
C PRO A 12 18.17 -3.52 -5.40
N ALA A 13 17.48 -4.54 -4.86
CA ALA A 13 17.76 -5.95 -5.15
C ALA A 13 17.02 -6.45 -6.41
N GLY A 14 15.92 -5.79 -6.77
CA GLY A 14 15.03 -6.24 -7.84
C GLY A 14 14.30 -7.54 -7.48
N GLY A 15 14.02 -8.35 -8.51
CA GLY A 15 13.36 -9.64 -8.39
C GLY A 15 11.91 -9.62 -8.85
N TYR A 16 11.21 -10.75 -8.70
CA TYR A 16 9.92 -11.00 -9.33
C TYR A 16 8.89 -9.89 -9.08
N GLU A 17 8.74 -9.42 -7.83
CA GLU A 17 7.74 -8.41 -7.49
C GLU A 17 8.03 -7.03 -8.12
N VAL A 18 9.30 -6.67 -8.28
CA VAL A 18 9.75 -5.38 -8.84
C VAL A 18 9.79 -5.45 -10.37
N ASP A 19 10.46 -6.46 -10.91
CA ASP A 19 10.88 -6.50 -12.32
C ASP A 19 9.86 -7.16 -13.26
N GLU A 20 9.03 -8.06 -12.75
CA GLU A 20 8.25 -8.98 -13.60
C GLU A 20 6.75 -8.97 -13.32
N ALA A 21 6.35 -8.95 -12.04
CA ALA A 21 4.95 -9.14 -11.63
C ALA A 21 3.99 -8.22 -12.38
N HIS A 22 4.31 -6.93 -12.50
CA HIS A 22 3.48 -5.94 -13.18
C HIS A 22 3.10 -6.34 -14.62
N ARG A 23 3.98 -7.06 -15.34
CA ARG A 23 3.73 -7.52 -16.71
C ARG A 23 2.62 -8.57 -16.76
N TYR A 24 2.62 -9.50 -15.81
CA TYR A 24 1.58 -10.53 -15.69
C TYR A 24 0.20 -9.94 -15.37
N TYR A 25 0.17 -8.76 -14.75
CA TYR A 25 -1.05 -8.01 -14.47
C TYR A 25 -1.42 -7.00 -15.56
N GLY A 26 -0.66 -6.91 -16.66
CA GLY A 26 -0.93 -6.03 -17.79
C GLY A 26 -0.59 -4.56 -17.54
N TYR A 27 0.27 -4.27 -16.56
CA TYR A 27 0.71 -2.91 -16.23
C TYR A 27 2.04 -2.59 -16.89
N PRO A 28 2.28 -1.33 -17.29
CA PRO A 28 3.51 -0.92 -17.97
C PRO A 28 4.72 -0.86 -17.01
N ALA A 29 4.49 -0.80 -15.70
CA ALA A 29 5.52 -0.71 -14.68
C ALA A 29 5.01 -1.20 -13.33
N CYS A 30 5.94 -1.50 -12.42
CA CYS A 30 5.64 -1.69 -11.00
C CYS A 30 5.21 -0.36 -10.36
N PHE A 31 4.66 -0.44 -9.14
CA PHE A 31 4.38 0.73 -8.34
C PHE A 31 5.65 1.50 -7.98
N ALA A 32 5.47 2.74 -7.53
CA ALA A 32 6.58 3.53 -6.99
C ALA A 32 7.12 2.90 -5.70
N PRO A 33 8.42 3.05 -5.39
CA PRO A 33 9.01 2.51 -4.17
C PRO A 33 8.29 2.88 -2.88
N GLU A 34 7.67 4.06 -2.84
CA GLU A 34 6.99 4.63 -1.66
C GLU A 34 5.52 4.20 -1.55
N ALA A 35 4.99 3.45 -2.53
CA ALA A 35 3.57 3.14 -2.60
C ALA A 35 3.10 2.28 -1.40
N GLY A 36 3.94 1.35 -0.93
CA GLY A 36 3.63 0.51 0.23
C GLY A 36 3.46 1.35 1.49
N GLU A 37 4.41 2.23 1.75
CA GLU A 37 4.44 3.13 2.90
C GLU A 37 3.28 4.13 2.86
N ALA A 38 2.94 4.66 1.67
CA ALA A 38 1.79 5.54 1.50
C ALA A 38 0.45 4.85 1.82
N ILE A 39 0.30 3.58 1.42
CA ILE A 39 -0.89 2.78 1.74
C ILE A 39 -0.98 2.52 3.24
N VAL A 40 0.13 2.17 3.87
CA VAL A 40 0.17 1.95 5.33
C VAL A 40 -0.18 3.23 6.09
N ALA A 41 0.40 4.38 5.72
CA ALA A 41 0.09 5.66 6.34
C ALA A 41 -1.40 6.00 6.22
N THR A 42 -1.97 5.87 5.02
CA THR A 42 -3.39 6.13 4.79
C THR A 42 -4.29 5.19 5.60
N ALA A 43 -3.91 3.91 5.73
CA ALA A 43 -4.67 2.95 6.53
C ALA A 43 -4.65 3.28 8.02
N LEU A 44 -3.52 3.76 8.54
CA LEU A 44 -3.38 4.21 9.93
C LEU A 44 -4.23 5.45 10.21
N ASP A 45 -4.21 6.44 9.31
CA ASP A 45 -5.03 7.65 9.41
C ASP A 45 -6.51 7.30 9.42
N LEU A 46 -6.95 6.44 8.49
CA LEU A 46 -8.33 5.99 8.41
C LEU A 46 -8.75 5.23 9.67
N LEU A 47 -7.87 4.39 10.22
CA LEU A 47 -8.15 3.65 11.45
C LEU A 47 -8.36 4.63 12.62
N ALA A 48 -7.49 5.62 12.76
CA ALA A 48 -7.62 6.66 13.79
C ALA A 48 -8.97 7.41 13.65
N ASP A 49 -9.34 7.80 12.44
CA ASP A 49 -10.60 8.50 12.16
C ASP A 49 -11.83 7.66 12.47
N VAL A 50 -11.83 6.37 12.11
CA VAL A 50 -12.92 5.45 12.41
C VAL A 50 -13.05 5.23 13.91
N THR A 51 -11.93 5.04 14.61
CA THR A 51 -11.91 4.85 16.07
C THR A 51 -12.42 6.09 16.80
N ALA A 52 -11.99 7.29 16.38
CA ALA A 52 -12.45 8.55 16.97
C ALA A 52 -13.97 8.71 16.82
N ARG A 53 -14.51 8.46 15.62
CA ARG A 53 -15.96 8.54 15.36
C ARG A 53 -16.76 7.52 16.17
N ALA A 54 -16.24 6.30 16.31
CA ALA A 54 -16.88 5.27 17.13
C ALA A 54 -16.94 5.68 18.61
N ALA A 55 -15.88 6.29 19.14
CA ALA A 55 -15.85 6.79 20.51
C ALA A 55 -16.85 7.94 20.74
N THR A 56 -16.97 8.87 19.79
CA THR A 56 -17.98 9.94 19.85
C THR A 56 -19.40 9.37 19.82
N ALA A 57 -19.68 8.39 18.96
CA ALA A 57 -21.00 7.76 18.89
C ALA A 57 -21.37 6.97 20.16
N ALA A 58 -20.39 6.43 20.89
CA ALA A 58 -20.64 5.69 22.14
C ALA A 58 -20.88 6.59 23.36
N THR A 59 -20.60 7.89 23.26
CA THR A 59 -20.74 8.88 24.35
C THR A 59 -21.94 9.81 24.17
N ALA A 60 -22.61 9.75 23.01
CA ALA A 60 -23.87 10.43 22.70
C ALA A 60 -25.08 9.53 23.02
#